data_AF-V5BFG2-F1
#
_entry.id   AF-V5BFG2-F1
#
_cell.length_a   1.000
_cell.length_b   1.000
_cell.length_c   1.000
_cell.angle_alpha   90.00
_cell.angle_beta   90.00
_cell.angle_gamma   90.00
#
_symmetry.space_group_name_H-M   'P 1'
#
loop_
_entity.id
_entity.type
_entity.pdbx_description
1 polymer ?
#
loop_
_entity_poly.entity_id
_entity_poly.type
_entity_poly.pdbx_seq_one_letter_code
_entity_poly.pdbx_strand_id
1 'polypeptide(L)'
;MMMTACDDGRRRVYEIGDKGDSWTEALGTLSRVWGNKKGNERGVRSGFTTATIDGDGEMRNVMLVTLPVYSKGKEKGELRLWLTDNTHIVDIGSVSGETEDAAASSLLYKSGNNKEELIALYEKKKGDEDKPSPGMVSVLLTEQLKRVKEVLATWKEVDERVSKLCLSENAEHDASTENACSTTFKITDGLVGFLSGNFSDGTWKDEYLGVNATVNKEDGATVATDNGVKFTGRGAWAEWPVGKQGDNQLYHFANCNFTLVATVSIHGVPKKDTPIPLIGATMNDDSDNTVLLGLSYNSQNRWQVLCSGQTTAELNSNWESQTTHQVVIVLQNGNQGSAYVDGKSVGDESCVLKIADSKEISHFYIGGDGSDAGNTRNQEAFSVTVSNVMLYNRPLDGNEITALAKNKITIPKPEGPNTLVVATPSTAVSGQVAQKTVSVSTPGESTVNHESSVSSGEDEGTAGGTDEQGEKGIHPQHGEVNGTALNSSIVNSSQGNNSDGGTMRGSGLLPSLLLLGLWGFAAQ
;
A
#
# COMPACT_ATOMS: atom_id res chain seq x y z
N MET A 1 12.01 -9.56 -13.87
CA MET A 1 10.76 -9.74 -13.10
C MET A 1 9.70 -10.47 -13.92
N MET A 2 8.88 -11.28 -13.26
CA MET A 2 7.69 -11.93 -13.80
C MET A 2 6.53 -11.74 -12.82
N MET A 3 5.39 -11.27 -13.30
CA MET A 3 4.17 -11.17 -12.52
C MET A 3 3.18 -12.24 -13.01
N THR A 4 2.63 -13.04 -12.11
CA THR A 4 1.71 -14.13 -12.43
C THR A 4 0.44 -14.05 -11.59
N ALA A 5 -0.67 -14.47 -12.20
CA ALA A 5 -1.90 -14.76 -11.46
C ALA A 5 -1.77 -16.12 -10.77
N CYS A 6 -2.20 -16.22 -9.51
CA CYS A 6 -2.17 -17.46 -8.74
C CYS A 6 -3.58 -17.82 -8.23
N ASP A 7 -3.77 -19.10 -7.92
CA ASP A 7 -5.05 -19.66 -7.48
C ASP A 7 -5.47 -19.19 -6.09
N ASP A 8 -4.53 -18.69 -5.28
CA ASP A 8 -4.81 -18.05 -3.98
C ASP A 8 -5.44 -16.65 -4.10
N GLY A 9 -5.74 -16.21 -5.33
CA GLY A 9 -6.39 -14.94 -5.63
C GLY A 9 -5.44 -13.74 -5.59
N ARG A 10 -4.18 -13.92 -5.16
CA ARG A 10 -3.16 -12.87 -5.15
C ARG A 10 -2.17 -13.06 -6.28
N ARG A 11 -1.67 -11.95 -6.82
CA ARG A 11 -0.62 -12.00 -7.83
C ARG A 11 0.73 -12.15 -7.19
N ARG A 12 1.52 -13.09 -7.70
CA ARG A 12 2.90 -13.28 -7.26
C ARG A 12 3.84 -12.61 -8.24
N VAL A 13 4.83 -11.92 -7.71
CA VAL A 13 5.90 -11.30 -8.49
C VAL A 13 7.19 -12.02 -8.15
N TYR A 14 7.93 -12.42 -9.17
CA TYR A 14 9.19 -13.10 -9.03
C TYR A 14 10.30 -12.31 -9.70
N GLU A 15 11.45 -12.30 -9.04
CA GLU A 15 12.68 -11.72 -9.55
C GLU A 15 13.67 -12.83 -9.92
N ILE A 16 14.44 -12.55 -10.96
CA ILE A 16 15.56 -13.37 -11.40
C ILE A 16 16.75 -12.42 -11.46
N GLY A 17 17.81 -12.76 -10.73
CA GLY A 17 19.06 -12.00 -10.78
C GLY A 17 19.77 -12.16 -12.11
N ASP A 18 21.02 -11.69 -12.18
CA ASP A 18 21.81 -11.66 -13.41
C ASP A 18 22.25 -13.07 -13.88
N LYS A 19 21.30 -13.82 -14.46
CA LYS A 19 21.45 -15.16 -15.09
C LYS A 19 21.40 -16.36 -14.13
N GLY A 20 20.64 -16.26 -13.05
CA GLY A 20 20.43 -17.40 -12.13
C GLY A 20 19.42 -18.43 -12.68
N ASP A 21 19.52 -19.67 -12.21
CA ASP A 21 18.56 -20.76 -12.51
C ASP A 21 17.32 -20.75 -11.57
N SER A 22 17.30 -19.87 -10.57
CA SER A 22 16.26 -19.80 -9.53
C SER A 22 15.50 -18.48 -9.54
N TRP A 23 14.19 -18.57 -9.35
CA TRP A 23 13.30 -17.43 -9.16
C TRP A 23 13.04 -17.22 -7.67
N THR A 24 13.11 -15.96 -7.21
CA THR A 24 12.77 -15.57 -5.84
C THR A 24 11.48 -14.76 -5.86
N GLU A 25 10.52 -15.10 -5.00
CA GLU A 25 9.31 -14.30 -4.86
C GLU A 25 9.66 -12.95 -4.22
N ALA A 26 9.25 -11.85 -4.86
CA ALA A 26 9.53 -10.47 -4.46
C ALA A 26 8.61 -10.03 -3.30
N LEU A 27 8.67 -10.77 -2.19
CA LEU A 27 7.83 -10.56 -1.00
C LEU A 27 8.12 -9.22 -0.32
N GLY A 28 9.32 -8.66 -0.47
CA GLY A 28 9.71 -7.36 0.09
C GLY A 28 9.22 -6.15 -0.72
N THR A 29 8.59 -6.35 -1.88
CA THR A 29 8.18 -5.26 -2.76
C THR A 29 6.78 -5.48 -3.31
N LEU A 30 6.64 -6.23 -4.41
CA LEU A 30 5.45 -6.24 -5.25
C LEU A 30 4.62 -7.53 -5.18
N SER A 31 5.19 -8.61 -4.66
CA SER A 31 4.43 -9.85 -4.57
C SER A 31 3.27 -9.69 -3.60
N ARG A 32 2.11 -10.25 -3.99
CA ARG A 32 0.86 -10.27 -3.22
C ARG A 32 0.24 -8.89 -2.94
N VAL A 33 0.77 -7.83 -3.55
CA VAL A 33 0.18 -6.48 -3.52
C VAL A 33 -1.20 -6.47 -4.16
N TRP A 34 -1.36 -7.08 -5.34
CA TRP A 34 -2.62 -7.05 -6.06
C TRP A 34 -3.39 -8.36 -5.90
N GLY A 35 -4.56 -8.28 -5.27
CA GLY A 35 -5.45 -9.41 -5.05
C GLY A 35 -6.80 -9.24 -5.74
N ASN A 36 -7.52 -10.36 -5.84
CA ASN A 36 -8.90 -10.40 -6.30
C ASN A 36 -9.73 -11.23 -5.32
N LYS A 37 -10.81 -10.65 -4.79
CA LYS A 37 -11.72 -11.29 -3.81
C LYS A 37 -12.45 -12.52 -4.37
N LYS A 38 -12.59 -12.62 -5.69
CA LYS A 38 -13.21 -13.78 -6.33
C LYS A 38 -12.19 -14.92 -6.41
N GLY A 39 -11.93 -15.55 -5.28
CA GLY A 39 -10.91 -16.59 -5.05
C GLY A 39 -11.13 -17.92 -5.78
N ASN A 40 -11.44 -17.88 -7.07
CA ASN A 40 -11.49 -18.98 -8.04
C ASN A 40 -11.64 -18.47 -9.49
N GLU A 41 -11.82 -17.16 -9.72
CA GLU A 41 -11.81 -16.60 -11.06
C GLU A 41 -10.35 -16.46 -11.52
N ARG A 42 -9.96 -17.27 -12.52
CA ARG A 42 -8.64 -17.22 -13.19
C ARG A 42 -8.20 -15.77 -13.34
N GLY A 43 -7.13 -15.38 -12.63
CA GLY A 43 -6.63 -14.01 -12.72
C GLY A 43 -6.38 -13.64 -14.18
N VAL A 44 -6.91 -12.49 -14.59
CA VAL A 44 -6.92 -12.10 -15.99
C VAL A 44 -5.51 -11.66 -16.42
N ARG A 45 -5.14 -11.72 -17.70
CA ARG A 45 -3.82 -11.23 -18.11
C ARG A 45 -3.72 -9.72 -17.83
N SER A 46 -2.65 -9.31 -17.14
CA SER A 46 -2.38 -7.89 -16.86
C SER A 46 -1.54 -7.25 -17.97
N GLY A 47 -1.83 -5.99 -18.27
CA GLY A 47 -0.92 -5.16 -19.02
C GLY A 47 0.23 -4.73 -18.12
N PHE A 48 1.46 -4.95 -18.55
CA PHE A 48 2.67 -4.65 -17.80
C PHE A 48 3.71 -4.08 -18.76
N THR A 49 4.30 -2.94 -18.43
CA THR A 49 5.42 -2.35 -19.16
C THR A 49 6.36 -1.64 -18.20
N THR A 50 7.64 -1.59 -18.53
CA THR A 50 8.61 -0.69 -17.92
C THR A 50 8.77 0.56 -18.77
N ALA A 51 9.08 1.69 -18.15
CA ALA A 51 9.33 2.94 -18.84
C ALA A 51 10.36 3.78 -18.07
N THR A 52 11.06 4.67 -18.78
CA THR A 52 11.85 5.74 -18.18
C THR A 52 11.11 7.03 -18.48
N ILE A 53 10.54 7.67 -17.45
CA ILE A 53 9.64 8.82 -17.60
C ILE A 53 10.23 10.01 -16.85
N ASP A 54 10.20 11.17 -17.50
CA ASP A 54 10.53 12.45 -16.87
C ASP A 54 9.34 12.98 -16.05
N GLY A 55 9.52 13.08 -14.73
CA GLY A 55 8.55 13.67 -13.82
C GLY A 55 8.71 15.19 -13.66
N ASP A 56 9.95 15.64 -13.52
CA ASP A 56 10.32 17.04 -13.28
C ASP A 56 11.83 17.26 -13.53
N GLY A 57 12.27 17.12 -14.79
CA GLY A 57 13.67 17.22 -15.19
C GLY A 57 14.55 16.06 -14.73
N GLU A 58 13.97 15.01 -14.16
CA GLU A 58 14.65 13.80 -13.71
C GLU A 58 13.95 12.55 -14.25
N MET A 59 14.73 11.72 -14.92
CA MET A 59 14.29 10.47 -15.51
C MET A 59 14.22 9.38 -14.43
N ARG A 60 13.03 8.83 -14.17
CA ARG A 60 12.86 7.69 -13.26
C ARG A 60 12.44 6.43 -14.01
N ASN A 61 13.07 5.31 -13.68
CA ASN A 61 12.65 3.99 -14.17
C ASN A 61 11.46 3.51 -13.36
N VAL A 62 10.38 3.17 -14.05
CA VAL A 62 9.11 2.78 -13.44
C VAL A 62 8.51 1.56 -14.12
N MET A 63 7.60 0.90 -13.41
CA MET A 63 6.69 -0.09 -13.93
C MET A 63 5.27 0.47 -13.93
N LEU A 64 4.57 0.22 -15.03
CA LEU A 64 3.16 0.53 -15.21
C LEU A 64 2.39 -0.78 -15.34
N VAL A 65 1.35 -0.93 -14.53
CA VAL A 65 0.54 -2.15 -14.48
C VAL A 65 -0.93 -1.80 -14.64
N THR A 66 -1.65 -2.55 -15.49
CA THR A 66 -3.12 -2.45 -15.56
C THR A 66 -3.77 -3.71 -15.04
N LEU A 67 -4.73 -3.53 -14.14
CA LEU A 67 -5.42 -4.61 -13.45
C LEU A 67 -6.90 -4.27 -13.26
N PRO A 68 -7.81 -5.23 -13.49
CA PRO A 68 -9.20 -5.06 -13.13
C PRO A 68 -9.35 -5.07 -11.60
N VAL A 69 -10.06 -4.08 -11.09
CA VAL A 69 -10.45 -3.97 -9.67
C VAL A 69 -11.96 -4.14 -9.58
N TYR A 70 -12.40 -4.98 -8.65
CA TYR A 70 -13.81 -5.33 -8.46
C TYR A 70 -14.32 -4.65 -7.20
N SER A 71 -15.21 -3.67 -7.34
CA SER A 71 -15.85 -3.07 -6.16
C SER A 71 -16.76 -4.07 -5.46
N LYS A 72 -16.90 -3.95 -4.13
CA LYS A 72 -17.80 -4.81 -3.35
C LYS A 72 -19.23 -4.79 -3.92
N GLY A 73 -19.77 -5.96 -4.24
CA GLY A 73 -21.11 -6.09 -4.83
C GLY A 73 -21.21 -5.77 -6.33
N LYS A 74 -20.09 -5.48 -7.01
CA LYS A 74 -20.04 -5.36 -8.47
C LYS A 74 -19.39 -6.59 -9.07
N GLU A 75 -20.00 -7.14 -10.11
CA GLU A 75 -19.44 -8.27 -10.87
C GLU A 75 -18.43 -7.84 -11.93
N LYS A 76 -18.52 -6.58 -12.38
CA LYS A 76 -17.69 -6.00 -13.44
C LYS A 76 -16.36 -5.47 -12.89
N GLY A 77 -15.28 -5.76 -13.60
CA GLY A 77 -13.95 -5.26 -13.29
C GLY A 77 -13.70 -3.89 -13.93
N GLU A 78 -13.40 -2.89 -13.11
CA GLU A 78 -12.89 -1.60 -13.58
C GLU A 78 -11.38 -1.74 -13.81
N LEU A 79 -10.90 -1.55 -15.04
CA LEU A 79 -9.47 -1.55 -15.32
C LEU A 79 -8.83 -0.29 -14.75
N ARG A 80 -7.83 -0.46 -13.88
CA ARG A 80 -7.08 0.65 -13.27
C ARG A 80 -5.60 0.57 -13.62
N LEU A 81 -4.95 1.74 -13.72
CA LEU A 81 -3.51 1.88 -13.95
C LEU A 81 -2.80 2.11 -12.62
N TRP A 82 -1.75 1.34 -12.38
CA TRP A 82 -0.86 1.44 -11.22
C TRP A 82 0.53 1.85 -11.68
N LEU A 83 1.18 2.70 -10.89
CA LEU A 83 2.57 3.14 -11.06
C LEU A 83 3.40 2.62 -9.89
N THR A 84 4.61 2.12 -10.18
CA THR A 84 5.58 1.79 -9.13
C THR A 84 7.02 1.93 -9.61
N ASP A 85 7.92 2.34 -8.72
CA ASP A 85 9.38 2.31 -8.92
C ASP A 85 10.06 1.14 -8.17
N ASN A 86 9.29 0.10 -7.84
CA ASN A 86 9.67 -1.03 -6.98
C ASN A 86 9.72 -0.73 -5.47
N THR A 87 9.46 0.51 -5.07
CA THR A 87 9.36 0.93 -3.66
C THR A 87 7.98 1.52 -3.39
N HIS A 88 7.64 2.61 -4.09
CA HIS A 88 6.37 3.30 -4.01
C HIS A 88 5.36 2.67 -4.97
N ILE A 89 4.08 2.63 -4.58
CA ILE A 89 3.00 2.14 -5.43
C ILE A 89 1.84 3.12 -5.34
N VAL A 90 1.36 3.60 -6.48
CA VAL A 90 0.25 4.57 -6.56
C VAL A 90 -0.78 4.11 -7.60
N ASP A 91 -2.05 4.21 -7.23
CA ASP A 91 -3.17 4.06 -8.16
C ASP A 91 -3.37 5.36 -8.95
N ILE A 92 -3.05 5.34 -10.24
CA ILE A 92 -3.18 6.49 -11.13
C ILE A 92 -4.64 6.74 -11.51
N GLY A 93 -5.46 5.69 -11.48
CA GLY A 93 -6.89 5.75 -11.72
C GLY A 93 -7.40 4.85 -12.84
N SER A 94 -8.68 5.02 -13.14
CA SER A 94 -9.44 4.23 -14.10
C SER A 94 -8.94 4.39 -15.54
N VAL A 95 -8.93 3.29 -16.26
CA VAL A 95 -8.57 3.15 -17.68
C VAL A 95 -9.79 2.77 -18.53
N SER A 96 -10.66 1.90 -18.00
CA SER A 96 -11.90 1.50 -18.67
C SER A 96 -13.04 2.48 -18.39
N GLY A 97 -14.08 2.46 -19.23
CA GLY A 97 -15.31 3.19 -18.93
C GLY A 97 -16.06 2.60 -17.73
N GLU A 98 -16.83 3.42 -17.01
CA GLU A 98 -17.53 3.04 -15.77
C GLU A 98 -18.52 1.86 -15.91
N THR A 99 -19.06 1.66 -17.11
CA THR A 99 -20.07 0.63 -17.40
C THR A 99 -19.47 -0.66 -17.98
N GLU A 100 -18.16 -0.64 -18.25
CA GLU A 100 -17.44 -1.70 -18.93
C GLU A 100 -16.96 -2.76 -17.95
N ASP A 101 -16.97 -4.01 -18.40
CA ASP A 101 -16.36 -5.12 -17.67
C ASP A 101 -15.05 -5.47 -18.36
N ALA A 102 -13.96 -4.93 -17.83
CA ALA A 102 -12.64 -5.10 -18.40
C ALA A 102 -12.01 -6.42 -17.93
N ALA A 103 -11.37 -7.10 -18.88
CA ALA A 103 -10.72 -8.38 -18.66
C ALA A 103 -9.20 -8.26 -18.88
N ALA A 104 -8.67 -8.91 -19.91
CA ALA A 104 -7.23 -8.88 -20.19
C ALA A 104 -6.82 -7.51 -20.74
N SER A 105 -5.61 -7.07 -20.40
CA SER A 105 -5.06 -5.83 -20.93
C SER A 105 -3.60 -5.97 -21.38
N SER A 106 -3.16 -5.00 -22.18
CA SER A 106 -1.79 -4.77 -22.61
C SER A 106 -1.50 -3.27 -22.54
N LEU A 107 -0.27 -2.92 -22.17
CA LEU A 107 0.20 -1.55 -22.15
C LEU A 107 1.31 -1.36 -23.18
N LEU A 108 1.32 -0.19 -23.81
CA LEU A 108 2.40 0.27 -24.66
C LEU A 108 2.76 1.69 -24.24
N TYR A 109 3.98 1.87 -23.75
CA TYR A 109 4.58 3.19 -23.62
C TYR A 109 5.51 3.42 -24.81
N LYS A 110 5.33 4.55 -25.49
CA LYS A 110 6.12 4.95 -26.65
C LYS A 110 6.72 6.31 -26.37
N SER A 111 8.04 6.40 -26.46
CA SER A 111 8.80 7.64 -26.34
C SER A 111 9.66 7.83 -27.59
N GLY A 112 9.53 8.98 -28.25
CA GLY A 112 10.29 9.31 -29.46
C GLY A 112 9.77 10.57 -30.17
N ASN A 113 10.63 11.27 -30.90
CA ASN A 113 10.30 12.54 -31.60
C ASN A 113 9.66 13.60 -30.68
N ASN A 114 10.16 13.74 -29.44
CA ASN A 114 9.64 14.64 -28.40
C ASN A 114 8.15 14.41 -28.05
N LYS A 115 7.66 13.19 -28.26
CA LYS A 115 6.30 12.77 -27.89
C LYS A 115 6.36 11.51 -27.06
N GLU A 116 5.56 11.52 -26.00
CA GLU A 116 5.35 10.37 -25.12
C GLU A 116 3.87 10.02 -25.17
N GLU A 117 3.59 8.74 -25.44
CA GLU A 117 2.24 8.21 -25.56
C GLU A 117 2.15 6.94 -24.71
N LEU A 118 1.16 6.90 -23.83
CA LEU A 118 0.79 5.69 -23.10
C LEU A 118 -0.54 5.18 -23.66
N ILE A 119 -0.55 3.94 -24.14
CA ILE A 119 -1.71 3.33 -24.78
C ILE A 119 -2.06 2.05 -24.02
N ALA A 120 -3.34 1.89 -23.68
CA ALA A 120 -3.88 0.64 -23.18
C ALA A 120 -4.74 -0.02 -24.26
N LEU A 121 -4.54 -1.32 -24.45
CA LEU A 121 -5.40 -2.19 -25.24
C LEU A 121 -6.01 -3.20 -24.28
N TYR A 122 -7.35 -3.25 -24.18
CA TYR A 122 -8.01 -4.19 -23.28
C TYR A 122 -9.25 -4.85 -23.88
N GLU A 123 -9.55 -6.03 -23.35
CA GLU A 123 -10.76 -6.77 -23.62
C GLU A 123 -11.91 -6.24 -22.76
N LYS A 124 -13.04 -6.00 -23.42
CA LYS A 124 -14.32 -5.69 -22.78
C LYS A 124 -15.27 -6.87 -22.97
N LYS A 125 -15.72 -7.44 -21.86
CA LYS A 125 -16.79 -8.45 -21.87
C LYS A 125 -18.12 -7.79 -22.26
N LYS A 126 -18.86 -8.42 -23.17
CA LYS A 126 -20.26 -8.06 -23.46
C LYS A 126 -21.19 -8.83 -22.52
N GLY A 127 -22.33 -8.21 -22.16
CA GLY A 127 -23.36 -8.83 -21.32
C GLY A 127 -24.18 -9.87 -22.08
N ASP A 128 -24.58 -10.93 -21.34
CA ASP A 128 -25.58 -11.99 -21.60
C ASP A 128 -26.04 -12.23 -23.04
N GLU A 129 -25.15 -12.72 -23.89
CA GLU A 129 -25.52 -13.60 -25.00
C GLU A 129 -24.62 -14.84 -24.98
N ASP A 130 -25.18 -16.00 -25.32
CA ASP A 130 -24.64 -17.37 -25.13
C ASP A 130 -23.27 -17.69 -25.77
N LYS A 131 -22.59 -16.68 -26.34
CA LYS A 131 -21.15 -16.64 -26.68
C LYS A 131 -20.77 -15.20 -27.08
N PRO A 132 -20.35 -14.33 -26.14
CA PRO A 132 -19.91 -13.00 -26.51
C PRO A 132 -18.48 -13.09 -27.05
N SER A 133 -18.25 -12.69 -28.31
CA SER A 133 -16.90 -12.33 -28.76
C SER A 133 -16.45 -11.10 -27.95
N PRO A 134 -15.32 -11.15 -27.22
CA PRO A 134 -14.84 -9.99 -26.49
C PRO A 134 -14.56 -8.83 -27.46
N GLY A 135 -15.02 -7.63 -27.10
CA GLY A 135 -14.65 -6.42 -27.83
C GLY A 135 -13.26 -5.98 -27.41
N MET A 136 -12.43 -5.51 -28.34
CA MET A 136 -11.14 -4.90 -28.03
C MET A 136 -11.28 -3.38 -28.04
N VAL A 137 -10.79 -2.72 -27.00
CA VAL A 137 -10.78 -1.26 -26.86
C VAL A 137 -9.34 -0.78 -26.76
N SER A 138 -8.97 0.20 -27.58
CA SER A 138 -7.69 0.90 -27.50
C SER A 138 -7.94 2.30 -26.98
N VAL A 139 -7.21 2.71 -25.94
CA VAL A 139 -7.34 4.02 -25.29
C VAL A 139 -5.98 4.69 -25.18
N LEU A 140 -5.91 5.94 -25.60
CA LEU A 140 -4.76 6.81 -25.35
C LEU A 140 -4.89 7.42 -23.95
N LEU A 141 -3.96 7.12 -23.07
CA LEU A 141 -3.98 7.46 -21.65
C LEU A 141 -3.27 8.80 -21.36
N THR A 142 -3.67 9.85 -22.06
CA THR A 142 -3.03 11.18 -21.95
C THR A 142 -3.14 11.75 -20.53
N GLU A 143 -4.33 11.70 -19.93
CA GLU A 143 -4.55 12.23 -18.58
C GLU A 143 -3.83 11.39 -17.51
N GLN A 144 -3.84 10.07 -17.64
CA GLN A 144 -3.12 9.19 -16.73
C GLN A 144 -1.61 9.36 -16.85
N LEU A 145 -1.06 9.51 -18.06
CA LEU A 145 0.36 9.80 -18.26
C LEU A 145 0.75 11.16 -17.64
N LYS A 146 -0.12 12.18 -17.73
CA LYS A 146 0.09 13.44 -17.04
C LYS A 146 0.16 13.25 -15.51
N ARG A 147 -0.80 12.51 -14.94
CA ARG A 147 -0.80 12.18 -13.50
C ARG A 147 0.44 11.38 -13.08
N VAL A 148 0.92 10.45 -13.91
CA VAL A 148 2.17 9.73 -13.66
C VAL A 148 3.32 10.72 -13.46
N LYS A 149 3.45 11.72 -14.32
CA LYS A 149 4.51 12.73 -14.17
C LYS A 149 4.36 13.57 -12.90
N GLU A 150 3.13 13.97 -12.56
CA GLU A 150 2.83 14.70 -11.32
C GLU A 150 3.20 13.89 -10.07
N VAL A 151 2.93 12.58 -10.08
CA VAL A 151 3.33 11.66 -9.00
C VAL A 151 4.86 11.55 -8.91
N LEU A 152 5.55 11.40 -10.04
CA LEU A 152 7.02 11.31 -10.06
C LEU A 152 7.69 12.60 -9.57
N ALA A 153 7.15 13.77 -9.92
CA ALA A 153 7.59 15.06 -9.38
C ALA A 153 7.39 15.10 -7.86
N THR A 154 6.24 14.64 -7.36
CA THR A 154 5.96 14.58 -5.93
C THR A 154 6.94 13.67 -5.20
N TRP A 155 7.23 12.47 -5.72
CA TRP A 155 8.20 11.55 -5.11
C TRP A 155 9.60 12.18 -5.02
N LYS A 156 10.04 12.87 -6.07
CA LYS A 156 11.31 13.61 -6.07
C LYS A 156 11.34 14.69 -5.00
N GLU A 157 10.29 15.52 -4.89
CA GLU A 157 10.20 16.56 -3.86
C GLU A 157 10.23 15.97 -2.44
N VAL A 158 9.59 14.82 -2.23
CA VAL A 158 9.60 14.12 -0.94
C VAL A 158 11.00 13.55 -0.66
N ASP A 159 11.62 12.89 -1.64
CA ASP A 159 13.00 12.37 -1.54
C ASP A 159 13.99 13.49 -1.17
N GLU A 160 13.88 14.66 -1.79
CA GLU A 160 14.72 15.82 -1.48
C GLU A 160 14.49 16.35 -0.06
N ARG A 161 13.24 16.38 0.41
CA ARG A 161 12.92 16.79 1.79
C ARG A 161 13.43 15.79 2.82
N VAL A 162 13.24 14.50 2.57
CA VAL A 162 13.70 13.44 3.48
C VAL A 162 15.23 13.38 3.51
N SER A 163 15.89 13.59 2.37
CA SER A 163 17.35 13.68 2.30
C SER A 163 17.94 14.81 3.16
N LYS A 164 17.21 15.92 3.34
CA LYS A 164 17.62 17.02 4.22
C LYS A 164 17.62 16.65 5.70
N LEU A 165 16.87 15.62 6.11
CA LEU A 165 16.89 15.11 7.49
C LEU A 165 18.23 14.47 7.86
N CYS A 166 19.00 14.11 6.84
CA CYS A 166 20.30 13.48 6.95
C CYS A 166 21.48 14.46 6.87
N LEU A 167 21.21 15.75 6.63
CA LEU A 167 22.22 16.79 6.57
C LEU A 167 22.41 17.36 7.97
N SER A 168 23.55 17.06 8.59
CA SER A 168 23.95 17.72 9.83
C SER A 168 24.16 19.21 9.58
N GLU A 169 23.48 20.09 10.32
CA GLU A 169 23.79 21.54 10.38
C GLU A 169 25.23 21.85 10.83
N ASN A 170 26.01 20.86 11.27
CA ASN A 170 27.37 21.05 11.78
C ASN A 170 28.47 21.07 10.70
N ALA A 171 28.13 21.09 9.41
CA ALA A 171 29.12 21.11 8.33
C ALA A 171 29.97 22.41 8.26
N GLU A 172 29.61 23.48 8.98
CA GLU A 172 30.38 24.73 9.00
C GLU A 172 31.42 24.84 10.11
N HIS A 173 31.41 24.01 11.17
CA HIS A 173 32.24 24.28 12.35
C HIS A 173 33.13 23.16 12.91
N ASP A 174 32.97 21.90 12.52
CA ASP A 174 33.89 20.84 12.98
C ASP A 174 34.37 19.95 11.82
N ALA A 175 35.69 19.89 11.65
CA ALA A 175 36.39 19.02 10.71
C ALA A 175 36.36 17.53 11.15
N SER A 176 35.26 17.05 11.74
CA SER A 176 35.05 15.64 12.00
C SER A 176 34.16 15.05 10.91
N THR A 177 34.77 14.24 10.06
CA THR A 177 34.15 13.47 8.97
C THR A 177 33.19 12.36 9.43
N GLU A 178 32.77 12.33 10.70
CA GLU A 178 32.01 11.21 11.27
C GLU A 178 30.48 11.39 11.35
N ASN A 179 29.91 12.57 11.05
CA ASN A 179 28.56 12.90 11.58
C ASN A 179 27.52 13.52 10.62
N ALA A 180 27.64 13.35 9.31
CA ALA A 180 26.47 13.40 8.42
C ALA A 180 25.91 11.98 8.25
N CYS A 181 24.69 11.78 7.74
CA CYS A 181 24.34 10.44 7.22
C CYS A 181 25.48 10.00 6.31
N SER A 182 26.13 8.89 6.68
CA SER A 182 27.31 8.37 5.99
C SER A 182 27.06 8.44 4.48
N THR A 183 28.10 8.67 3.68
CA THR A 183 28.01 8.49 2.21
C THR A 183 27.45 7.12 1.81
N THR A 184 27.40 6.17 2.76
CA THR A 184 26.84 4.84 2.63
C THR A 184 25.35 4.74 3.00
N PHE A 185 24.81 5.58 3.88
CA PHE A 185 23.40 5.53 4.30
C PHE A 185 22.54 6.50 3.49
N LYS A 186 21.77 5.95 2.55
CA LYS A 186 20.75 6.70 1.82
C LYS A 186 19.41 6.54 2.55
N ILE A 187 18.96 7.60 3.21
CA ILE A 187 17.71 7.61 3.99
C ILE A 187 16.45 7.31 3.17
N THR A 188 16.48 7.56 1.86
CA THR A 188 15.35 7.24 0.98
C THR A 188 15.38 5.79 0.47
N ASP A 189 16.47 5.05 0.70
CA ASP A 189 16.60 3.67 0.22
C ASP A 189 15.68 2.73 0.99
N GLY A 190 14.70 2.18 0.28
CA GLY A 190 13.64 1.34 0.83
C GLY A 190 12.57 2.09 1.62
N LEU A 191 12.56 3.43 1.63
CA LEU A 191 11.51 4.23 2.25
C LEU A 191 10.26 4.19 1.37
N VAL A 192 9.16 3.63 1.87
CA VAL A 192 7.92 3.42 1.10
C VAL A 192 6.82 4.43 1.43
N GLY A 193 6.72 4.82 2.70
CA GLY A 193 5.65 5.69 3.17
C GLY A 193 6.18 6.70 4.18
N PHE A 194 5.59 7.90 4.17
CA PHE A 194 6.03 8.99 5.03
C PHE A 194 4.86 9.85 5.49
N LEU A 195 4.58 9.84 6.79
CA LEU A 195 3.54 10.68 7.41
C LEU A 195 4.19 11.86 8.15
N SER A 196 3.93 13.08 7.68
CA SER A 196 4.51 14.31 8.25
C SER A 196 3.44 15.39 8.48
N GLY A 197 3.61 16.62 7.97
CA GLY A 197 2.71 17.74 8.26
C GLY A 197 1.32 17.68 7.61
N ASN A 198 1.09 16.76 6.65
CA ASN A 198 -0.15 16.74 5.87
C ASN A 198 -1.29 15.98 6.56
N PHE A 199 -1.83 16.57 7.63
CA PHE A 199 -2.98 16.04 8.38
C PHE A 199 -4.20 16.95 8.26
N SER A 200 -5.32 16.40 7.76
CA SER A 200 -6.59 17.11 7.59
C SER A 200 -7.77 16.16 7.68
N ASP A 201 -8.88 16.57 8.29
CA ASP A 201 -10.16 15.84 8.30
C ASP A 201 -10.05 14.37 8.74
N GLY A 202 -9.23 14.09 9.77
CA GLY A 202 -9.02 12.73 10.27
C GLY A 202 -8.18 11.84 9.34
N THR A 203 -7.61 12.40 8.27
CA THR A 203 -6.71 11.70 7.36
C THR A 203 -5.31 12.26 7.49
N TRP A 204 -4.35 11.40 7.88
CA TRP A 204 -2.93 11.73 7.86
C TRP A 204 -2.35 11.19 6.56
N LYS A 205 -2.05 12.11 5.63
CA LYS A 205 -1.70 11.75 4.26
C LYS A 205 -0.25 11.27 4.16
N ASP A 206 -0.08 10.24 3.36
CA ASP A 206 1.24 9.78 2.94
C ASP A 206 1.80 10.74 1.89
N GLU A 207 2.98 11.28 2.20
CA GLU A 207 3.67 12.26 1.37
C GLU A 207 4.11 11.64 0.03
N TYR A 208 4.31 10.32 -0.04
CA TYR A 208 4.55 9.59 -1.30
C TYR A 208 3.28 9.18 -2.05
N LEU A 209 2.11 9.64 -1.61
CA LEU A 209 0.80 9.37 -2.22
C LEU A 209 0.38 7.90 -2.21
N GLY A 210 1.05 7.06 -1.39
CA GLY A 210 0.73 5.65 -1.23
C GLY A 210 -0.53 5.47 -0.38
N VAL A 211 -0.35 5.04 0.86
CA VAL A 211 -1.47 4.67 1.74
C VAL A 211 -1.59 5.69 2.86
N ASN A 212 -2.73 6.35 2.99
CA ASN A 212 -2.96 7.29 4.09
C ASN A 212 -3.26 6.56 5.41
N ALA A 213 -2.94 7.19 6.54
CA ALA A 213 -3.40 6.74 7.85
C ALA A 213 -4.72 7.42 8.24
N THR A 214 -5.59 6.67 8.92
CA THR A 214 -6.86 7.16 9.46
C THR A 214 -6.68 7.49 10.94
N VAL A 215 -6.99 8.71 11.33
CA VAL A 215 -6.89 9.18 12.71
C VAL A 215 -8.24 9.05 13.40
N ASN A 216 -8.28 8.21 14.42
CA ASN A 216 -9.41 8.03 15.31
C ASN A 216 -9.26 8.94 16.52
N LYS A 217 -10.39 9.44 17.03
CA LYS A 217 -10.40 10.40 18.15
C LYS A 217 -11.48 10.15 19.19
N GLU A 218 -12.24 9.06 19.10
CA GLU A 218 -13.40 8.72 19.97
C GLU A 218 -13.79 9.78 21.02
N ASP A 219 -13.40 9.59 22.28
CA ASP A 219 -13.55 10.56 23.39
C ASP A 219 -12.33 11.50 23.55
N GLY A 220 -11.29 11.28 22.75
CA GLY A 220 -10.04 12.04 22.75
C GLY A 220 -10.06 13.25 21.82
N ALA A 221 -8.86 13.79 21.59
CA ALA A 221 -8.62 14.96 20.76
C ALA A 221 -7.32 14.79 19.98
N THR A 222 -7.30 15.34 18.77
CA THR A 222 -6.15 15.32 17.88
C THR A 222 -5.89 16.71 17.34
N VAL A 223 -4.63 17.16 17.42
CA VAL A 223 -4.22 18.49 16.96
C VAL A 223 -3.10 18.30 15.94
N ALA A 224 -3.27 18.91 14.76
CA ALA A 224 -2.21 18.98 13.76
C ALA A 224 -1.01 19.74 14.32
N THR A 225 0.18 19.25 14.04
CA THR A 225 1.45 19.93 14.31
C THR A 225 2.19 20.10 12.99
N ASP A 226 3.28 20.88 12.99
CA ASP A 226 4.01 21.17 11.74
C ASP A 226 4.46 19.91 10.98
N ASN A 227 4.77 18.84 11.72
CA ASN A 227 5.38 17.62 11.19
C ASN A 227 4.67 16.33 11.64
N GLY A 228 3.44 16.43 12.14
CA GLY A 228 2.68 15.27 12.59
C GLY A 228 1.45 15.60 13.41
N VAL A 229 1.09 14.73 14.35
CA VAL A 229 -0.17 14.81 15.09
C VAL A 229 0.07 14.65 16.59
N LYS A 230 -0.57 15.53 17.37
CA LYS A 230 -0.69 15.37 18.83
C LYS A 230 -1.98 14.64 19.16
N PHE A 231 -1.86 13.49 19.79
CA PHE A 231 -2.96 12.67 20.32
C PHE A 231 -3.14 12.96 21.80
N THR A 232 -4.37 13.16 22.25
CA THR A 232 -4.68 13.42 23.66
C THR A 232 -5.98 12.73 24.04
N GLY A 233 -6.01 12.09 25.20
CA GLY A 233 -7.20 11.38 25.67
C GLY A 233 -7.43 10.02 25.01
N ARG A 234 -8.35 9.24 25.58
CA ARG A 234 -8.63 7.86 25.20
C ARG A 234 -9.19 7.76 23.78
N GLY A 235 -8.82 6.70 23.07
CA GLY A 235 -9.28 6.45 21.71
C GLY A 235 -8.68 7.37 20.64
N ALA A 236 -7.75 8.26 21.00
CA ALA A 236 -6.99 9.06 20.05
C ALA A 236 -5.74 8.30 19.57
N TRP A 237 -5.74 7.89 18.31
CA TRP A 237 -4.62 7.16 17.67
C TRP A 237 -4.75 7.23 16.14
N ALA A 238 -3.72 6.79 15.42
CA ALA A 238 -3.77 6.64 13.96
C ALA A 238 -3.57 5.18 13.55
N GLU A 239 -4.46 4.72 12.66
CA GLU A 239 -4.39 3.44 11.98
C GLU A 239 -3.73 3.62 10.61
N TRP A 240 -2.59 2.98 10.39
CA TRP A 240 -1.94 2.94 9.07
C TRP A 240 -2.09 1.53 8.47
N PRO A 241 -3.03 1.32 7.53
CA PRO A 241 -3.48 -0.03 7.19
C PRO A 241 -2.45 -0.84 6.40
N VAL A 242 -2.39 -2.14 6.65
CA VAL A 242 -1.60 -3.14 5.91
C VAL A 242 -2.57 -4.16 5.29
N GLY A 243 -2.97 -5.19 6.03
CA GLY A 243 -4.03 -6.11 5.62
C GLY A 243 -5.41 -5.46 5.52
N LYS A 244 -5.68 -4.44 6.34
CA LYS A 244 -6.94 -3.67 6.31
C LYS A 244 -7.17 -2.86 5.03
N GLN A 245 -6.16 -2.75 4.14
CA GLN A 245 -6.35 -2.18 2.80
C GLN A 245 -7.29 -3.04 1.93
N GLY A 246 -7.50 -4.31 2.30
CA GLY A 246 -8.42 -5.21 1.62
C GLY A 246 -7.73 -6.00 0.52
N ASP A 247 -8.24 -5.89 -0.70
CA ASP A 247 -7.85 -6.79 -1.81
C ASP A 247 -6.50 -6.38 -2.42
N ASN A 248 -6.26 -5.08 -2.53
CA ASN A 248 -4.95 -4.54 -2.89
C ASN A 248 -4.24 -4.09 -1.61
N GLN A 249 -3.09 -4.67 -1.31
CA GLN A 249 -2.32 -4.43 -0.09
C GLN A 249 -0.92 -3.94 -0.46
N LEU A 250 -0.78 -2.63 -0.64
CA LEU A 250 0.47 -2.00 -1.05
C LEU A 250 1.59 -2.25 -0.04
N TYR A 251 1.24 -2.42 1.23
CA TYR A 251 2.21 -2.66 2.31
C TYR A 251 2.34 -4.13 2.69
N HIS A 252 1.95 -5.06 1.80
CA HIS A 252 2.04 -6.49 2.08
C HIS A 252 3.46 -6.95 2.44
N PHE A 253 4.49 -6.24 1.99
CA PHE A 253 5.89 -6.47 2.36
C PHE A 253 6.14 -6.49 3.88
N ALA A 254 5.33 -5.77 4.65
CA ALA A 254 5.47 -5.68 6.09
C ALA A 254 5.26 -7.03 6.78
N ASN A 255 4.63 -8.01 6.13
CA ASN A 255 4.55 -9.38 6.65
C ASN A 255 5.91 -10.12 6.63
N CYS A 256 6.88 -9.61 5.88
CA CYS A 256 8.22 -10.19 5.76
C CYS A 256 9.27 -9.33 6.47
N ASN A 257 9.40 -8.07 6.06
CA ASN A 257 10.39 -7.16 6.59
C ASN A 257 9.82 -5.74 6.64
N PHE A 258 10.04 -5.03 7.73
CA PHE A 258 9.82 -3.58 7.75
C PHE A 258 10.68 -2.89 8.80
N THR A 259 10.86 -1.58 8.62
CA THR A 259 11.28 -0.69 9.70
C THR A 259 10.29 0.47 9.80
N LEU A 260 9.75 0.70 10.99
CA LEU A 260 8.87 1.82 11.29
C LEU A 260 9.60 2.78 12.23
N VAL A 261 9.86 4.00 11.76
CA VAL A 261 10.56 5.05 12.50
C VAL A 261 9.57 6.15 12.82
N ALA A 262 9.64 6.74 14.01
CA ALA A 262 8.91 7.96 14.34
C ALA A 262 9.66 8.82 15.34
N THR A 263 9.36 10.11 15.35
CA THR A 263 9.76 11.03 16.41
C THR A 263 8.57 11.21 17.36
N VAL A 264 8.79 11.03 18.66
CA VAL A 264 7.73 11.06 19.67
C VAL A 264 8.07 11.99 20.82
N SER A 265 7.07 12.66 21.38
CA SER A 265 7.20 13.42 22.63
C SER A 265 6.03 13.15 23.56
N ILE A 266 6.33 12.68 24.77
CA ILE A 266 5.35 12.29 25.78
C ILE A 266 5.07 13.48 26.71
N HIS A 267 3.84 13.99 26.71
CA HIS A 267 3.48 15.19 27.46
C HIS A 267 2.82 14.90 28.82
N GLY A 268 2.28 13.69 29.00
CA GLY A 268 1.61 13.27 30.23
C GLY A 268 2.18 11.97 30.77
N VAL A 269 2.45 11.93 32.08
CA VAL A 269 2.87 10.69 32.77
C VAL A 269 1.65 9.80 32.98
N PRO A 270 1.69 8.51 32.56
CA PRO A 270 0.61 7.57 32.85
C PRO A 270 0.36 7.48 34.36
N LYS A 271 -0.91 7.56 34.78
CA LYS A 271 -1.30 7.47 36.21
C LYS A 271 -1.45 6.03 36.71
N LYS A 272 -1.57 5.05 35.81
CA LYS A 272 -1.71 3.62 36.13
C LYS A 272 -0.47 2.88 35.66
N ASP A 273 -0.17 1.76 36.31
CA ASP A 273 0.96 0.90 35.97
C ASP A 273 0.74 0.07 34.70
N THR A 274 -0.46 0.15 34.11
CA THR A 274 -0.72 -0.41 32.78
C THR A 274 0.07 0.35 31.72
N PRO A 275 0.98 -0.32 30.99
CA PRO A 275 1.74 0.31 29.92
C PRO A 275 0.81 0.85 28.83
N ILE A 276 1.15 2.01 28.28
CA ILE A 276 0.44 2.64 27.17
C ILE A 276 1.16 2.29 25.88
N PRO A 277 0.51 1.58 24.94
CA PRO A 277 1.04 1.34 23.60
C PRO A 277 1.26 2.66 22.87
N LEU A 278 2.40 2.80 22.20
CA LEU A 278 2.78 4.03 21.51
C LEU A 278 2.82 3.84 20.00
N ILE A 279 3.53 2.82 19.54
CA ILE A 279 3.70 2.52 18.12
C ILE A 279 4.00 1.05 17.92
N GLY A 280 3.46 0.44 16.85
CA GLY A 280 3.71 -0.96 16.56
C GLY A 280 2.81 -1.51 15.46
N ALA A 281 2.76 -2.84 15.36
CA ALA A 281 1.98 -3.60 14.40
C ALA A 281 0.98 -4.51 15.10
N THR A 282 -0.25 -4.53 14.60
CA THR A 282 -1.34 -5.38 15.07
C THR A 282 -1.57 -6.51 14.07
N MET A 283 -1.87 -7.72 14.56
CA MET A 283 -2.23 -8.85 13.70
C MET A 283 -3.66 -8.73 13.18
N ASN A 284 -3.94 -9.44 12.09
CA ASN A 284 -5.27 -9.67 11.57
C ASN A 284 -5.81 -10.98 12.17
N ASP A 285 -6.34 -10.92 13.39
CA ASP A 285 -6.95 -12.08 14.04
C ASP A 285 -8.28 -11.77 14.72
N ASP A 286 -8.95 -12.81 15.23
CA ASP A 286 -10.31 -12.73 15.79
C ASP A 286 -10.44 -11.74 16.95
N SER A 287 -9.32 -11.33 17.55
CA SER A 287 -9.24 -10.22 18.47
C SER A 287 -8.51 -9.07 17.79
N ASP A 288 -9.25 -8.13 17.19
CA ASP A 288 -8.79 -6.98 16.37
C ASP A 288 -7.63 -6.13 16.93
N ASN A 289 -7.11 -6.43 18.12
CA ASN A 289 -6.09 -5.72 18.89
C ASN A 289 -4.88 -6.58 19.31
N THR A 290 -4.66 -7.77 18.74
CA THR A 290 -3.48 -8.57 19.12
C THR A 290 -2.20 -7.92 18.58
N VAL A 291 -1.43 -7.29 19.47
CA VAL A 291 -0.14 -6.68 19.13
C VAL A 291 0.87 -7.75 18.74
N LEU A 292 1.37 -7.69 17.51
CA LEU A 292 2.47 -8.52 17.05
C LEU A 292 3.78 -8.05 17.69
N LEU A 293 4.12 -6.79 17.44
CA LEU A 293 5.36 -6.16 17.86
C LEU A 293 5.10 -4.67 18.07
N GLY A 294 5.63 -4.09 19.15
CA GLY A 294 5.53 -2.66 19.34
C GLY A 294 6.29 -2.13 20.54
N LEU A 295 6.19 -0.83 20.75
CA LEU A 295 6.76 -0.11 21.87
C LEU A 295 5.65 0.53 22.70
N SER A 296 5.80 0.44 24.00
CA SER A 296 4.92 1.03 25.00
C SER A 296 5.74 1.73 26.08
N TYR A 297 5.08 2.56 26.88
CA TYR A 297 5.70 3.27 27.98
C TYR A 297 4.81 3.24 29.22
N ASN A 298 5.40 3.26 30.41
CA ASN A 298 4.65 3.13 31.67
C ASN A 298 4.79 4.35 32.60
N SER A 299 4.05 4.30 33.71
CA SER A 299 4.05 5.29 34.81
C SER A 299 5.40 5.45 35.52
N GLN A 300 6.32 4.49 35.38
CA GLN A 300 7.64 4.47 36.02
C GLN A 300 8.73 5.10 35.14
N ASN A 301 8.34 5.79 34.07
CA ASN A 301 9.26 6.38 33.10
C ASN A 301 10.07 5.35 32.31
N ARG A 302 9.52 4.16 32.04
CA ARG A 302 10.25 3.07 31.38
C ARG A 302 9.62 2.70 30.04
N TRP A 303 10.48 2.42 29.06
CA TRP A 303 10.10 1.83 27.79
C TRP A 303 9.91 0.32 27.92
N GLN A 304 8.93 -0.23 27.20
CA GLN A 304 8.62 -1.66 27.16
C GLN A 304 8.35 -2.12 25.74
N VAL A 305 9.01 -3.21 25.33
CA VAL A 305 8.71 -3.87 24.06
C VAL A 305 7.53 -4.81 24.26
N LEU A 306 6.58 -4.72 23.32
CA LEU A 306 5.46 -5.65 23.19
C LEU A 306 5.86 -6.71 22.16
N CYS A 307 5.82 -7.97 22.56
CA CYS A 307 6.25 -9.12 21.79
C CYS A 307 5.15 -10.19 21.83
N SER A 308 4.45 -10.41 20.71
CA SER A 308 3.31 -11.35 20.62
C SER A 308 2.28 -11.17 21.74
N GLY A 309 1.89 -9.91 22.01
CA GLY A 309 0.96 -9.54 23.07
C GLY A 309 1.51 -9.60 24.51
N GLN A 310 2.76 -10.02 24.71
CA GLN A 310 3.42 -10.05 26.01
C GLN A 310 4.40 -8.87 26.15
N THR A 311 4.46 -8.28 27.34
CA THR A 311 5.50 -7.29 27.68
C THR A 311 6.79 -8.00 28.03
N THR A 312 7.92 -7.48 27.54
CA THR A 312 9.24 -7.94 27.99
C THR A 312 9.49 -7.53 29.45
N ALA A 313 10.13 -8.39 30.23
CA ALA A 313 10.39 -8.15 31.65
C ALA A 313 11.44 -7.05 31.90
N GLU A 314 12.24 -6.72 30.88
CA GLU A 314 13.43 -5.89 31.03
C GLU A 314 13.26 -4.53 30.37
N LEU A 315 13.71 -3.51 31.12
CA LEU A 315 13.49 -2.10 30.85
C LEU A 315 14.90 -1.47 30.76
N ASN A 316 15.38 -1.15 29.57
CA ASN A 316 16.77 -0.68 29.42
C ASN A 316 16.93 0.81 29.15
N SER A 317 15.81 1.55 29.11
CA SER A 317 15.85 2.99 28.88
C SER A 317 14.71 3.70 29.60
N ASN A 318 15.03 4.88 30.12
CA ASN A 318 14.03 5.77 30.70
C ASN A 318 13.54 6.74 29.62
N TRP A 319 12.26 7.10 29.69
CA TRP A 319 11.72 8.22 28.92
C TRP A 319 11.58 9.46 29.80
N GLU A 320 11.64 10.63 29.18
CA GLU A 320 11.48 11.91 29.86
C GLU A 320 10.29 12.68 29.29
N SER A 321 9.49 13.29 30.17
CA SER A 321 8.35 14.07 29.73
C SER A 321 8.81 15.35 29.01
N GLN A 322 8.10 15.73 27.95
CA GLN A 322 8.41 16.88 27.09
C GLN A 322 9.77 16.75 26.37
N THR A 323 10.40 15.58 26.41
CA THR A 323 11.57 15.26 25.63
C THR A 323 11.13 14.57 24.35
N THR A 324 11.88 14.85 23.28
CA THR A 324 11.68 14.21 21.99
C THR A 324 12.60 13.00 21.89
N HIS A 325 12.03 11.86 21.54
CA HIS A 325 12.73 10.61 21.33
C HIS A 325 12.51 10.12 19.90
N GLN A 326 13.53 9.52 19.30
CA GLN A 326 13.35 8.71 18.10
C GLN A 326 13.02 7.29 18.52
N VAL A 327 11.95 6.74 17.97
CA VAL A 327 11.56 5.34 18.17
C VAL A 327 11.63 4.59 16.86
N VAL A 328 12.12 3.35 16.92
CA VAL A 328 12.23 2.47 15.76
C VAL A 328 11.69 1.08 16.11
N ILE A 329 10.84 0.52 15.27
CA ILE A 329 10.40 -0.87 15.31
C ILE A 329 10.91 -1.58 14.06
N VAL A 330 11.59 -2.71 14.23
CA VAL A 330 12.11 -3.50 13.11
C VAL A 330 11.53 -4.90 13.17
N LEU A 331 10.96 -5.34 12.05
CA LEU A 331 10.66 -6.75 11.81
C LEU A 331 11.60 -7.28 10.74
N GLN A 332 12.25 -8.40 11.04
CA GLN A 332 13.16 -9.09 10.15
C GLN A 332 12.74 -10.56 9.98
N ASN A 333 12.83 -11.07 8.76
CA ASN A 333 12.55 -12.47 8.39
C ASN A 333 11.15 -12.96 8.82
N GLY A 334 10.19 -12.04 8.96
CA GLY A 334 8.82 -12.30 9.39
C GLY A 334 8.67 -12.71 10.85
N ASN A 335 9.75 -12.98 11.59
CA ASN A 335 9.66 -13.54 12.95
C ASN A 335 10.61 -12.95 13.98
N GLN A 336 11.50 -12.03 13.60
CA GLN A 336 12.45 -11.38 14.51
C GLN A 336 12.08 -9.91 14.67
N GLY A 337 11.54 -9.57 15.84
CA GLY A 337 11.18 -8.20 16.20
C GLY A 337 12.24 -7.55 17.08
N SER A 338 12.51 -6.26 16.85
CA SER A 338 13.32 -5.45 17.76
C SER A 338 12.81 -4.02 17.82
N ALA A 339 13.13 -3.31 18.90
CA ALA A 339 12.75 -1.92 19.09
C ALA A 339 13.93 -1.10 19.60
N TYR A 340 14.02 0.16 19.17
CA TYR A 340 15.10 1.07 19.54
C TYR A 340 14.53 2.41 19.97
N VAL A 341 15.19 3.04 20.94
CA VAL A 341 14.95 4.41 21.36
C VAL A 341 16.27 5.17 21.29
N ASP A 342 16.30 6.29 20.57
CA ASP A 342 17.48 7.14 20.40
C ASP A 342 18.72 6.35 19.97
N GLY A 343 18.53 5.43 19.03
CA GLY A 343 19.60 4.59 18.47
C GLY A 343 20.00 3.38 19.32
N LYS A 344 19.37 3.18 20.49
CA LYS A 344 19.72 2.10 21.44
C LYS A 344 18.60 1.08 21.53
N SER A 345 18.96 -0.21 21.53
CA SER A 345 18.01 -1.32 21.70
C SER A 345 17.24 -1.20 23.01
N VAL A 346 15.94 -1.46 22.96
CA VAL A 346 15.07 -1.61 24.13
C VAL A 346 14.93 -3.12 24.40
N GLY A 347 15.60 -3.59 25.44
CA GLY A 347 15.68 -5.03 25.77
C GLY A 347 16.99 -5.68 25.28
N ASP A 348 17.33 -6.80 25.90
CA ASP A 348 18.60 -7.52 25.67
C ASP A 348 18.53 -8.53 24.51
N GLU A 349 17.34 -9.04 24.17
CA GLU A 349 17.14 -10.03 23.12
C GLU A 349 16.06 -9.61 22.11
N SER A 350 16.24 -10.02 20.85
CA SER A 350 15.22 -9.87 19.81
C SER A 350 13.98 -10.70 20.15
N CYS A 351 12.80 -10.11 19.98
CA CYS A 351 11.52 -10.79 20.12
C CYS A 351 11.35 -11.85 19.03
N VAL A 352 11.25 -13.12 19.41
CA VAL A 352 10.88 -14.20 18.49
C VAL A 352 9.35 -14.29 18.43
N LEU A 353 8.79 -13.91 17.29
CA LEU A 353 7.35 -13.81 17.07
C LEU A 353 6.78 -15.17 16.66
N LYS A 354 5.68 -15.56 17.31
CA LYS A 354 4.90 -16.74 16.93
C LYS A 354 3.79 -16.32 15.98
N ILE A 355 4.10 -16.27 14.70
CA ILE A 355 3.11 -15.99 13.66
C ILE A 355 2.57 -17.33 13.17
N ALA A 356 1.26 -17.54 13.33
CA ALA A 356 0.59 -18.65 12.64
C ALA A 356 0.56 -18.34 11.14
N ASP A 357 0.78 -19.34 10.28
CA ASP A 357 0.90 -19.17 8.81
C ASP A 357 -0.28 -18.41 8.15
N SER A 358 -1.41 -18.27 8.84
CA SER A 358 -2.63 -17.59 8.37
C SER A 358 -2.84 -16.17 8.91
N LYS A 359 -1.98 -15.65 9.80
CA LYS A 359 -2.18 -14.35 10.47
C LYS A 359 -1.19 -13.30 9.94
N GLU A 360 -1.66 -12.48 9.00
CA GLU A 360 -0.93 -11.33 8.46
C GLU A 360 -1.10 -10.09 9.36
N ILE A 361 -0.24 -9.08 9.19
CA ILE A 361 -0.38 -7.77 9.86
C ILE A 361 -1.62 -7.06 9.33
N SER A 362 -2.49 -6.59 10.22
CA SER A 362 -3.69 -5.84 9.86
C SER A 362 -3.37 -4.37 9.60
N HIS A 363 -2.63 -3.74 10.51
CA HIS A 363 -2.27 -2.32 10.46
C HIS A 363 -1.11 -1.99 11.41
N PHE A 364 -0.48 -0.84 11.20
CA PHE A 364 0.32 -0.18 12.21
C PHE A 364 -0.57 0.73 13.07
N TYR A 365 -0.33 0.74 14.37
CA TYR A 365 -0.94 1.68 15.29
C TYR A 365 0.08 2.74 15.69
N ILE A 366 -0.34 4.01 15.75
CA ILE A 366 0.53 5.16 15.98
C ILE A 366 -0.13 6.09 17.00
N GLY A 367 0.65 6.52 17.99
CA GLY A 367 0.19 7.37 19.10
C GLY A 367 -0.50 6.57 20.19
N GLY A 368 -1.30 5.57 19.83
CA GLY A 368 -1.99 4.63 20.71
C GLY A 368 -2.47 3.42 19.89
N ASP A 369 -3.12 2.44 20.53
CA ASP A 369 -3.61 1.21 19.89
C ASP A 369 -5.14 1.10 19.83
N GLY A 370 -5.86 2.17 20.18
CA GLY A 370 -7.33 2.16 20.25
C GLY A 370 -7.91 1.27 21.34
N SER A 371 -7.08 0.65 22.19
CA SER A 371 -7.56 -0.25 23.22
C SER A 371 -8.18 0.50 24.40
N ASP A 372 -9.26 -0.08 24.88
CA ASP A 372 -10.20 0.56 25.78
C ASP A 372 -9.96 0.19 27.25
N ALA A 373 -8.74 -0.22 27.60
CA ALA A 373 -8.43 -0.91 28.85
C ALA A 373 -8.62 -0.05 30.11
N GLY A 374 -9.87 0.06 30.58
CA GLY A 374 -10.26 0.50 31.91
C GLY A 374 -11.38 1.54 31.93
N ASN A 375 -12.60 1.09 32.24
CA ASN A 375 -13.88 1.81 32.35
C ASN A 375 -13.98 2.94 33.41
N THR A 376 -12.88 3.63 33.73
CA THR A 376 -12.86 4.75 34.67
C THR A 376 -12.64 6.05 33.92
N ARG A 377 -13.71 6.86 33.82
CA ARG A 377 -13.83 8.19 33.18
C ARG A 377 -12.77 9.26 33.56
N ASN A 378 -11.73 8.93 34.35
CA ASN A 378 -10.80 9.88 34.97
C ASN A 378 -9.31 9.67 34.60
N GLN A 379 -8.99 9.03 33.46
CA GLN A 379 -7.60 8.94 32.97
C GLN A 379 -7.25 10.06 31.98
N GLU A 380 -7.29 11.31 32.46
CA GLU A 380 -6.86 12.52 31.75
C GLU A 380 -5.33 12.68 31.62
N ALA A 381 -4.57 11.62 31.30
CA ALA A 381 -3.09 11.70 31.31
C ALA A 381 -2.38 11.11 30.09
N PHE A 382 -3.10 10.68 29.06
CA PHE A 382 -2.50 10.30 27.79
C PHE A 382 -2.40 11.53 26.88
N SER A 383 -1.18 11.95 26.58
CA SER A 383 -0.90 13.00 25.60
C SER A 383 0.47 12.77 24.99
N VAL A 384 0.50 12.53 23.67
CA VAL A 384 1.74 12.27 22.93
C VAL A 384 1.69 12.99 21.59
N THR A 385 2.82 13.57 21.18
CA THR A 385 3.00 14.06 19.82
C THR A 385 3.82 13.06 19.05
N VAL A 386 3.35 12.65 17.87
CA VAL A 386 4.10 11.80 16.95
C VAL A 386 4.32 12.58 15.65
N SER A 387 5.56 12.62 15.18
CA SER A 387 5.96 13.30 13.96
C SER A 387 6.89 12.43 13.11
N ASN A 388 6.89 12.71 11.81
CA ASN A 388 7.82 12.13 10.84
C ASN A 388 7.85 10.60 10.87
N VAL A 389 6.68 9.98 10.70
CA VAL A 389 6.57 8.53 10.69
C VAL A 389 7.05 8.02 9.33
N MET A 390 8.10 7.20 9.32
CA MET A 390 8.71 6.64 8.11
C MET A 390 8.55 5.13 8.10
N LEU A 391 8.10 4.57 6.98
CA LEU A 391 7.94 3.14 6.79
C LEU A 391 8.89 2.64 5.72
N TYR A 392 9.79 1.74 6.08
CA TYR A 392 10.73 1.10 5.17
C TYR A 392 10.33 -0.35 4.87
N ASN A 393 10.56 -0.81 3.64
CA ASN A 393 10.35 -2.21 3.23
C ASN A 393 11.53 -3.15 3.51
N ARG A 394 12.48 -2.69 4.33
CA ARG A 394 13.68 -3.44 4.72
C ARG A 394 13.99 -3.22 6.20
N PRO A 395 14.68 -4.16 6.85
CA PRO A 395 15.28 -3.89 8.14
C PRO A 395 16.39 -2.84 7.97
N LEU A 396 16.39 -1.82 8.82
CA LEU A 396 17.54 -0.94 8.99
C LEU A 396 18.54 -1.58 9.94
N ASP A 397 19.83 -1.47 9.63
CA ASP A 397 20.88 -1.96 10.52
C ASP A 397 21.16 -0.99 11.69
N GLY A 398 21.93 -1.45 12.69
CA GLY A 398 22.23 -0.66 13.88
C GLY A 398 22.98 0.65 13.58
N ASN A 399 23.79 0.71 12.52
CA ASN A 399 24.48 1.93 12.10
C ASN A 399 23.50 2.91 11.46
N GLU A 400 22.61 2.43 10.60
CA GLU A 400 21.55 3.24 9.99
C GLU A 400 20.62 3.82 11.06
N ILE A 401 20.19 3.00 12.03
CA ILE A 401 19.36 3.42 13.16
C ILE A 401 20.08 4.45 14.04
N THR A 402 21.38 4.24 14.34
CA THR A 402 22.17 5.20 15.10
C THR A 402 22.35 6.52 14.34
N ALA A 403 22.54 6.47 13.02
CA ALA A 403 22.66 7.65 12.18
C ALA A 403 21.36 8.45 12.17
N LEU A 404 20.21 7.79 12.05
CA LEU A 404 18.90 8.42 12.17
C LEU A 404 18.74 9.11 13.53
N ALA A 405 19.15 8.47 14.62
CA ALA A 405 18.95 9.01 15.98
C ALA A 405 19.79 10.26 16.27
N LYS A 406 20.97 10.39 15.64
CA LYS A 406 21.83 11.59 15.78
C LYS A 406 21.23 12.83 15.11
N ASN A 407 20.44 12.63 14.07
CA ASN A 407 19.77 13.72 13.39
C ASN A 407 18.49 14.06 14.17
N LYS A 408 18.50 15.16 14.93
CA LYS A 408 17.26 15.68 15.52
C LYS A 408 16.33 16.12 14.39
N ILE A 409 15.43 15.22 13.99
CA ILE A 409 14.54 15.37 12.83
C ILE A 409 13.67 16.61 12.99
N THR A 410 14.08 17.72 12.38
CA THR A 410 13.29 18.96 12.29
C THR A 410 13.05 19.21 10.80
N ILE A 411 11.80 19.01 10.35
CA ILE A 411 11.47 19.13 8.93
C ILE A 411 10.83 20.49 8.67
N PRO A 412 11.27 21.23 7.64
CA PRO A 412 10.52 22.38 7.15
C PRO A 412 9.19 21.93 6.57
N LYS A 413 8.13 22.68 6.88
CA LYS A 413 6.78 22.48 6.33
C LYS A 413 6.83 22.37 4.79
N PRO A 414 6.08 21.44 4.17
CA PRO A 414 5.91 21.46 2.72
C PRO A 414 5.27 22.80 2.29
N GLU A 415 5.87 23.47 1.31
CA GLU A 415 5.19 24.56 0.60
C GLU A 415 3.96 23.94 -0.08
N GLY A 416 2.77 24.45 0.25
CA GLY A 416 1.53 23.74 -0.01
C GLY A 416 1.33 23.41 -1.51
N PRO A 417 1.07 22.14 -1.87
CA PRO A 417 0.72 21.80 -3.24
C PRO A 417 -0.71 22.28 -3.57
N ASN A 418 -0.91 22.73 -4.81
CA ASN A 418 -2.22 23.03 -5.37
C ASN A 418 -3.18 21.86 -5.10
N THR A 419 -4.33 22.16 -4.51
CA THR A 419 -5.39 21.22 -4.17
C THR A 419 -5.75 20.30 -5.34
N LEU A 420 -5.18 19.10 -5.38
CA LEU A 420 -5.63 18.03 -6.25
C LEU A 420 -6.54 17.11 -5.43
N VAL A 421 -7.84 17.38 -5.56
CA VAL A 421 -8.90 16.49 -5.10
C VAL A 421 -8.92 15.28 -6.04
N VAL A 422 -8.27 14.18 -5.66
CA VAL A 422 -8.64 12.87 -6.21
C VAL A 422 -9.95 12.48 -5.55
N ALA A 423 -11.05 12.88 -6.19
CA ALA A 423 -12.39 12.55 -5.73
C ALA A 423 -12.60 11.04 -5.84
N THR A 424 -12.76 10.40 -4.68
CA THR A 424 -13.40 9.08 -4.59
C THR A 424 -14.91 9.32 -4.60
N PRO A 425 -15.70 8.78 -5.56
CA PRO A 425 -17.14 9.01 -5.55
C PRO A 425 -17.78 8.12 -4.47
N SER A 426 -18.00 8.70 -3.29
CA SER A 426 -18.96 8.19 -2.31
C SER A 426 -20.37 8.62 -2.69
N THR A 427 -21.25 7.63 -2.73
CA THR A 427 -22.66 7.65 -3.06
C THR A 427 -23.43 8.76 -2.33
N ALA A 428 -24.12 9.64 -3.06
CA ALA A 428 -25.03 10.62 -2.49
C ALA A 428 -26.49 10.30 -2.86
N VAL A 429 -27.28 10.22 -1.81
CA VAL A 429 -28.74 10.10 -1.76
C VAL A 429 -29.43 11.32 -2.39
N SER A 430 -30.51 11.02 -3.10
CA SER A 430 -31.69 11.81 -3.45
C SER A 430 -31.83 13.24 -2.88
N GLY A 431 -32.03 14.20 -3.79
CA GLY A 431 -32.61 15.52 -3.51
C GLY A 431 -33.00 16.25 -4.81
N GLN A 432 -34.30 16.41 -5.05
CA GLN A 432 -34.89 17.15 -6.18
C GLN A 432 -34.57 18.64 -6.10
N VAL A 433 -34.26 19.27 -7.25
CA VAL A 433 -34.69 20.63 -7.59
C VAL A 433 -35.00 20.72 -9.08
N ALA A 434 -36.18 21.25 -9.38
CA ALA A 434 -36.74 21.48 -10.70
C ALA A 434 -36.04 22.63 -11.46
N GLN A 435 -35.95 22.53 -12.79
CA GLN A 435 -36.16 23.68 -13.68
C GLN A 435 -36.48 23.28 -15.13
N LYS A 436 -37.73 23.58 -15.49
CA LYS A 436 -38.21 24.28 -16.69
C LYS A 436 -37.93 23.71 -18.11
N THR A 437 -39.01 23.14 -18.61
CA THR A 437 -39.47 22.79 -19.97
C THR A 437 -39.11 23.76 -21.11
N VAL A 438 -38.79 23.19 -22.28
CA VAL A 438 -39.33 23.64 -23.58
C VAL A 438 -39.77 22.39 -24.36
N SER A 439 -41.06 22.35 -24.66
CA SER A 439 -41.78 21.26 -25.34
C SER A 439 -41.69 21.38 -26.86
N VAL A 440 -41.67 20.26 -27.58
CA VAL A 440 -42.29 20.14 -28.91
C VAL A 440 -43.09 18.82 -28.97
N SER A 441 -44.33 18.97 -29.43
CA SER A 441 -45.46 18.08 -29.23
C SER A 441 -45.53 16.89 -30.20
N THR A 442 -45.99 15.75 -29.68
CA THR A 442 -46.70 14.68 -30.41
C THR A 442 -48.15 15.08 -30.66
N PRO A 443 -48.87 14.35 -31.54
CA PRO A 443 -50.25 14.02 -31.18
C PRO A 443 -50.60 12.54 -31.44
N GLY A 444 -51.41 11.97 -30.54
CA GLY A 444 -52.43 11.01 -30.96
C GLY A 444 -52.62 9.70 -30.20
N GLU A 445 -53.17 9.80 -28.98
CA GLU A 445 -54.44 9.14 -28.61
C GLU A 445 -54.48 7.69 -28.03
N SER A 446 -54.72 7.67 -26.71
CA SER A 446 -55.80 6.98 -25.97
C SER A 446 -55.71 5.53 -25.44
N THR A 447 -55.65 5.46 -24.10
CA THR A 447 -56.71 4.99 -23.18
C THR A 447 -56.56 3.67 -22.40
N VAL A 448 -56.89 3.83 -21.10
CA VAL A 448 -57.49 2.94 -20.09
C VAL A 448 -56.57 2.20 -19.10
N ASN A 449 -56.81 2.56 -17.83
CA ASN A 449 -56.35 2.00 -16.57
C ASN A 449 -56.85 0.57 -16.31
N HIS A 450 -56.13 -0.18 -15.47
CA HIS A 450 -56.79 -0.95 -14.41
C HIS A 450 -55.86 -1.12 -13.20
N GLU A 451 -56.34 -0.64 -12.04
CA GLU A 451 -55.90 -1.03 -10.72
C GLU A 451 -56.39 -2.46 -10.40
N SER A 452 -55.65 -3.19 -9.55
CA SER A 452 -56.08 -3.66 -8.22
C SER A 452 -55.29 -4.92 -7.75
N SER A 453 -54.42 -4.70 -6.76
CA SER A 453 -54.39 -5.30 -5.40
C SER A 453 -54.65 -6.81 -5.11
N VAL A 454 -54.02 -7.25 -3.98
CA VAL A 454 -54.37 -8.37 -3.04
C VAL A 454 -53.79 -9.74 -3.46
N SER A 455 -53.19 -10.60 -2.62
CA SER A 455 -52.70 -10.63 -1.22
C SER A 455 -52.08 -12.02 -0.96
N SER A 456 -51.18 -12.08 0.03
CA SER A 456 -50.94 -13.14 1.05
C SER A 456 -50.97 -14.63 0.70
N GLY A 457 -50.00 -15.37 1.27
CA GLY A 457 -50.20 -16.78 1.65
C GLY A 457 -48.90 -17.48 2.03
N GLU A 458 -48.73 -17.67 3.34
CA GLU A 458 -47.70 -18.45 4.04
C GLU A 458 -47.74 -19.95 3.67
N ASP A 459 -46.64 -20.71 3.81
CA ASP A 459 -46.46 -21.62 4.96
C ASP A 459 -45.20 -22.51 4.89
N GLU A 460 -44.75 -22.88 6.08
CA GLU A 460 -43.59 -23.70 6.46
C GLU A 460 -43.67 -25.20 6.10
N GLY A 461 -42.53 -25.91 6.18
CA GLY A 461 -42.54 -27.37 6.38
C GLY A 461 -41.25 -28.17 6.09
N THR A 462 -40.33 -28.17 7.05
CA THR A 462 -39.53 -29.30 7.62
C THR A 462 -39.19 -30.56 6.79
N ALA A 463 -37.91 -30.99 6.80
CA ALA A 463 -37.40 -32.24 7.42
C ALA A 463 -35.98 -32.62 6.96
N GLY A 464 -35.24 -33.31 7.83
CA GLY A 464 -33.78 -33.52 7.74
C GLY A 464 -33.30 -34.76 6.98
N GLY A 465 -31.97 -34.94 6.98
CA GLY A 465 -31.27 -36.09 6.42
C GLY A 465 -29.75 -35.93 6.51
N THR A 466 -29.14 -36.69 7.41
CA THR A 466 -27.70 -36.92 7.63
C THR A 466 -27.03 -37.61 6.44
N ASP A 467 -25.71 -37.40 6.25
CA ASP A 467 -24.72 -38.48 6.06
C ASP A 467 -23.27 -37.97 6.16
N GLU A 468 -22.49 -38.70 6.97
CA GLU A 468 -21.03 -38.61 7.09
C GLU A 468 -20.36 -39.44 5.98
N GLN A 469 -19.30 -38.92 5.34
CA GLN A 469 -18.23 -39.77 4.82
C GLN A 469 -16.93 -38.97 4.68
N GLY A 470 -15.89 -39.40 5.38
CA GLY A 470 -14.54 -38.84 5.27
C GLY A 470 -13.75 -39.44 4.11
N GLU A 471 -12.72 -38.73 3.66
CA GLU A 471 -11.40 -39.32 3.43
C GLU A 471 -10.30 -38.27 3.22
N LYS A 472 -9.15 -38.60 3.81
CA LYS A 472 -7.77 -38.38 3.37
C LYS A 472 -7.19 -36.97 3.32
N GLY A 473 -6.38 -36.73 4.35
CA GLY A 473 -5.36 -35.68 4.37
C GLY A 473 -4.23 -35.93 3.37
N ILE A 474 -3.57 -34.81 3.04
CA ILE A 474 -2.25 -34.78 2.43
C ILE A 474 -1.47 -33.68 3.18
N HIS A 475 -0.50 -34.13 3.98
CA HIS A 475 0.63 -33.31 4.42
C HIS A 475 1.44 -32.87 3.20
N PRO A 476 1.99 -31.65 3.21
CA PRO A 476 3.35 -31.47 2.71
C PRO A 476 4.29 -31.00 3.80
N GLN A 477 5.55 -31.33 3.56
CA GLN A 477 6.63 -31.33 4.52
C GLN A 477 7.28 -29.96 4.68
N HIS A 478 7.77 -29.79 5.91
CA HIS A 478 8.71 -28.80 6.37
C HIS A 478 9.93 -28.73 5.44
N GLY A 479 10.10 -27.57 4.79
CA GLY A 479 11.31 -27.19 4.06
C GLY A 479 11.80 -25.87 4.63
N GLU A 480 12.77 -25.95 5.52
CA GLU A 480 13.50 -24.81 6.07
C GLU A 480 14.34 -24.18 4.95
N VAL A 481 13.97 -22.99 4.49
CA VAL A 481 14.73 -22.24 3.47
C VAL A 481 15.31 -20.99 4.11
N ASN A 482 16.59 -21.07 4.48
CA ASN A 482 17.42 -19.91 4.80
C ASN A 482 17.66 -19.10 3.53
N GLY A 483 16.82 -18.08 3.30
CA GLY A 483 16.97 -17.13 2.21
C GLY A 483 17.74 -15.89 2.66
N THR A 484 19.06 -15.88 2.46
CA THR A 484 19.87 -14.67 2.53
C THR A 484 19.47 -13.75 1.37
N ALA A 485 18.68 -12.71 1.64
CA ALA A 485 18.32 -11.70 0.66
C ALA A 485 19.57 -10.88 0.28
N LEU A 486 20.00 -10.98 -0.98
CA LEU A 486 21.03 -10.11 -1.54
C LEU A 486 20.39 -8.78 -1.93
N ASN A 487 20.88 -7.72 -1.30
CA ASN A 487 20.53 -6.34 -1.59
C ASN A 487 21.12 -5.96 -2.96
N SER A 488 20.33 -6.00 -4.03
CA SER A 488 20.75 -5.49 -5.35
C SER A 488 20.16 -4.11 -5.57
N SER A 489 20.93 -3.08 -5.24
CA SER A 489 20.72 -1.74 -5.76
C SER A 489 20.99 -1.76 -7.27
N ILE A 490 20.03 -1.31 -8.07
CA ILE A 490 20.19 -1.16 -9.52
C ILE A 490 21.20 -0.03 -9.74
N VAL A 491 22.47 -0.39 -9.92
CA VAL A 491 23.53 0.51 -10.36
C VAL A 491 23.53 0.53 -11.89
N ASN A 492 23.49 1.74 -12.43
CA ASN A 492 23.56 2.10 -13.86
C ASN A 492 24.49 1.19 -14.68
N SER A 493 23.96 0.63 -15.77
CA SER A 493 24.79 0.16 -16.88
C SER A 493 24.32 0.74 -18.21
N SER A 494 25.32 1.22 -18.93
CA SER A 494 25.30 1.98 -20.17
C SER A 494 24.64 1.27 -21.36
N GLN A 495 23.94 2.11 -22.13
CA GLN A 495 23.52 1.97 -23.52
C GLN A 495 24.39 1.02 -24.37
N GLY A 496 23.77 -0.05 -24.86
CA GLY A 496 24.32 -0.92 -25.90
C GLY A 496 23.24 -1.24 -26.93
N ASN A 497 23.25 -0.50 -28.05
CA ASN A 497 22.51 -0.85 -29.26
C ASN A 497 23.01 -2.21 -29.76
N ASN A 498 22.14 -3.22 -29.86
CA ASN A 498 22.33 -4.35 -30.76
C ASN A 498 20.96 -4.89 -31.20
N SER A 499 20.63 -4.58 -32.45
CA SER A 499 19.75 -5.40 -33.27
C SER A 499 20.39 -6.77 -33.44
N ASP A 500 19.68 -7.86 -33.13
CA ASP A 500 19.76 -9.10 -33.90
C ASP A 500 18.63 -10.05 -33.51
N GLY A 501 17.89 -10.49 -34.54
CA GLY A 501 16.80 -11.45 -34.42
C GLY A 501 17.32 -12.88 -34.31
N GLY A 502 16.93 -13.56 -33.24
CA GLY A 502 17.13 -14.98 -33.05
C GLY A 502 15.78 -15.68 -32.91
N THR A 503 15.39 -16.44 -33.93
CA THR A 503 14.20 -17.30 -33.94
C THR A 503 14.43 -18.51 -33.03
N MET A 504 13.55 -18.75 -32.05
CA MET A 504 13.42 -20.04 -31.38
C MET A 504 11.97 -20.52 -31.50
N ARG A 505 11.80 -21.62 -32.24
CA ARG A 505 10.54 -22.36 -32.42
C ARG A 505 10.15 -23.04 -31.11
N GLY A 506 8.98 -22.72 -30.59
CA GLY A 506 8.26 -23.52 -29.60
C GLY A 506 6.87 -23.84 -30.15
N SER A 507 6.65 -25.08 -30.51
CA SER A 507 5.42 -25.62 -31.09
C SER A 507 4.28 -25.70 -30.06
N GLY A 508 3.16 -25.06 -30.35
CA GLY A 508 1.88 -25.22 -29.67
C GLY A 508 0.76 -24.61 -30.52
N LEU A 509 -0.25 -25.40 -30.86
CA LEU A 509 -1.31 -25.12 -31.84
C LEU A 509 -2.04 -23.77 -31.62
N LEU A 510 -2.01 -22.91 -32.64
CA LEU A 510 -2.88 -21.74 -32.81
C LEU A 510 -3.86 -22.01 -33.97
N PRO A 511 -5.16 -21.69 -33.86
CA PRO A 511 -6.02 -21.62 -35.03
C PRO A 511 -5.72 -20.34 -35.83
N SER A 512 -5.29 -20.54 -37.07
CA SER A 512 -4.97 -19.50 -38.05
C SER A 512 -6.19 -18.66 -38.43
N LEU A 513 -6.08 -17.33 -38.27
CA LEU A 513 -6.89 -16.34 -38.98
C LEU A 513 -6.13 -15.01 -38.98
N LEU A 514 -5.40 -14.74 -40.07
CA LEU A 514 -5.11 -13.41 -40.65
C LEU A 514 -3.93 -13.52 -41.63
N LEU A 515 -4.23 -13.74 -42.91
CA LEU A 515 -3.36 -13.40 -44.04
C LEU A 515 -4.21 -13.42 -45.31
N LEU A 516 -4.98 -12.36 -45.55
CA LEU A 516 -5.58 -12.05 -46.85
C LEU A 516 -5.87 -10.54 -46.89
N GLY A 517 -5.15 -9.82 -47.74
CA GLY A 517 -5.48 -8.42 -48.06
C GLY A 517 -4.29 -7.52 -48.32
N LEU A 518 -3.49 -7.82 -49.35
CA LEU A 518 -2.70 -6.81 -50.05
C LEU A 518 -2.25 -7.41 -51.39
N TRP A 519 -3.03 -7.16 -52.45
CA TRP A 519 -2.56 -7.16 -53.83
C TRP A 519 -3.52 -6.32 -54.69
N GLY A 520 -2.94 -5.48 -55.53
CA GLY A 520 -3.63 -4.74 -56.60
C GLY A 520 -3.42 -3.24 -56.50
N PHE A 521 -2.40 -2.71 -57.19
CA PHE A 521 -2.54 -1.71 -58.27
C PHE A 521 -1.15 -1.22 -58.71
N ALA A 522 -0.67 -1.72 -59.85
CA ALA A 522 0.26 -1.04 -60.76
C ALA A 522 0.19 -1.72 -62.15
N ALA A 523 0.15 -0.89 -63.21
CA ALA A 523 -0.12 -1.16 -64.64
C ALA A 523 -1.62 -1.39 -64.94
N GLN A 524 -2.31 -0.56 -65.73
CA GLN A 524 -1.94 0.06 -67.00
C GLN A 524 -2.72 1.37 -67.23
#